data_AF-A0A090MUU2-F1
#
_entry.id   AF-A0A090MUU2-F1
#
_cell.length_a   1.000
_cell.length_b   1.000
_cell.length_c   1.000
_cell.angle_alpha   90.00
_cell.angle_beta   90.00
_cell.angle_gamma   90.00
#
_symmetry.space_group_name_H-M   'P 1'
#
loop_
_entity.id
_entity.type
_entity.pdbx_description
1 polymer ?
#
loop_
_entity_poly.entity_id
_entity_poly.type
_entity_poly.pdbx_seq_one_letter_code
_entity_poly.pdbx_strand_id
1 'polypeptide(L)'
;MALLQRLISFKLLLALRPTTGSVLRVAVDIGSLWTAFLIGWFFIEDRSYAALLAYQSKHIFPFLGIFSLLTFVAYADAGLYTCPHGYSLATKISRIIRINLVLLILAAAAHMFVPDSSGVTPRILLTSFSGAALLACLARIISFVLRSEDHEISYPAEHREPDESRVLVIGGAGYIGSALVEKLLNLGKHVTVLDALHYGDEPLARVAGHPGLTVIREDFRHIEALTRAMSGMGVVIHLGGLVGDPACAVDPELTIDINVTATKLVGEIAKACGAKRFIFASSCSVYGACDETVDETSHFNPQSLYARSKVASEALLGTLHSDDFAVTCLRSATVYGISGRTRFDLVANLLCAKAVRDGVITVFGPDQWRPFIHVDDVAKAIVTTLTAPVACVAGEVFNVGSDAQNYTLGQLAALIKAQVPDAKIVSDDGAVDKRNYHVSFAKIRSQLGFEPSWTLESGIAQVIAVVRTNQVGHYSLPTYSNVLYLKECGSQSFGSFKITGWETEYMSIDHLAPSHGPRQAAAA
;
A
#
# COMPACT_ATOMS: atom_id res chain seq x y z
N MET A 1 18.73 -42.47 10.23
CA MET A 1 18.68 -41.46 11.30
C MET A 1 18.95 -40.03 10.82
N ALA A 2 20.03 -39.75 10.06
CA ALA A 2 20.32 -38.39 9.57
C ALA A 2 19.26 -37.79 8.61
N LEU A 3 18.55 -38.63 7.83
CA LEU A 3 17.43 -38.19 7.00
C LEU A 3 16.18 -37.79 7.81
N LEU A 4 15.91 -38.50 8.92
CA LEU A 4 14.78 -38.23 9.81
C LEU A 4 14.98 -36.94 10.61
N GLN A 5 16.22 -36.67 11.05
CA GLN A 5 16.57 -35.44 11.78
C GLN A 5 16.51 -34.17 10.93
N ARG A 6 16.63 -34.27 9.59
CA ARG A 6 16.49 -33.12 8.68
C ARG A 6 15.04 -32.85 8.24
N LEU A 7 14.11 -33.77 8.48
CA LEU A 7 12.72 -33.73 7.99
C LEU A 7 11.70 -33.26 9.04
N ILE A 8 12.12 -33.09 10.31
CA ILE A 8 11.24 -32.73 11.42
C ILE A 8 11.98 -31.73 12.33
N SER A 9 12.02 -30.47 11.93
CA SER A 9 12.46 -29.37 12.79
C SER A 9 11.25 -28.58 13.30
N PHE A 10 10.75 -28.96 14.49
CA PHE A 10 9.58 -28.37 15.17
C PHE A 10 9.51 -26.82 15.25
N LYS A 11 10.59 -26.12 14.88
CA LYS A 11 10.67 -24.66 14.73
C LYS A 11 9.58 -24.07 13.83
N LEU A 12 9.22 -24.73 12.72
CA LEU A 12 8.21 -24.20 11.78
C LEU A 12 6.77 -24.44 12.23
N LEU A 13 6.52 -25.48 13.03
CA LEU A 13 5.20 -25.78 13.58
C LEU A 13 4.73 -24.66 14.53
N LEU A 14 5.64 -24.14 15.36
CA LEU A 14 5.38 -23.01 16.27
C LEU A 14 5.16 -21.68 15.54
N ALA A 15 5.52 -21.60 14.26
CA ALA A 15 5.35 -20.41 13.42
C ALA A 15 4.03 -20.43 12.60
N LEU A 16 3.20 -21.47 12.74
CA LEU A 16 1.90 -21.54 12.06
C LEU A 16 0.98 -20.43 12.54
N ARG A 17 0.58 -19.53 11.62
CA ARG A 17 -0.49 -18.56 11.85
C ARG A 17 -1.75 -19.02 11.10
N PRO A 18 -2.85 -19.31 11.79
CA PRO A 18 -4.08 -19.74 11.13
C PRO A 18 -4.67 -18.55 10.35
N THR A 19 -4.61 -18.63 9.02
CA THR A 19 -5.37 -17.77 8.10
C THR A 19 -6.45 -18.62 7.44
N THR A 20 -7.52 -18.00 6.92
CA THR A 20 -8.58 -18.72 6.19
C THR A 20 -8.01 -19.60 5.06
N GLY A 21 -7.03 -19.08 4.32
CA GLY A 21 -6.35 -19.84 3.27
C GLY A 21 -5.49 -20.99 3.78
N SER A 22 -4.82 -20.83 4.94
CA SER A 22 -4.07 -21.94 5.54
C SER A 22 -4.97 -23.01 6.14
N VAL A 23 -6.10 -22.64 6.75
CA VAL A 23 -7.12 -23.58 7.25
C VAL A 23 -7.68 -24.41 6.09
N LEU A 24 -8.04 -23.76 4.98
CA LEU A 24 -8.56 -24.46 3.80
C LEU A 24 -7.53 -25.43 3.21
N ARG A 25 -6.25 -25.03 3.10
CA ARG A 25 -5.18 -25.92 2.61
C ARG A 25 -4.98 -27.14 3.51
N VAL A 26 -4.97 -26.94 4.82
CA VAL A 26 -4.89 -28.04 5.79
C VAL A 26 -6.08 -28.99 5.65
N ALA A 27 -7.30 -28.45 5.50
CA ALA A 27 -8.49 -29.26 5.29
C ALA A 27 -8.43 -30.08 4.00
N VAL A 28 -7.95 -29.49 2.90
CA VAL A 28 -7.76 -30.21 1.61
C VAL A 28 -6.70 -31.31 1.73
N ASP A 29 -5.61 -31.06 2.43
CA ASP A 29 -4.51 -32.03 2.57
C ASP A 29 -4.88 -33.22 3.45
N ILE A 30 -5.51 -32.95 4.59
CA ILE A 30 -6.04 -34.00 5.46
C ILE A 30 -7.17 -34.74 4.73
N GLY A 31 -8.07 -34.00 4.08
CA GLY A 31 -9.16 -34.56 3.28
C GLY A 31 -8.66 -35.50 2.19
N SER A 32 -7.55 -35.18 1.52
CA SER A 32 -6.94 -36.00 0.48
C SER A 32 -6.57 -37.40 0.97
N LEU A 33 -6.09 -37.54 2.22
CA LEU A 33 -5.79 -38.84 2.82
C LEU A 33 -7.05 -39.67 3.05
N TRP A 34 -8.10 -39.05 3.60
CA TRP A 34 -9.38 -39.72 3.84
C TRP A 34 -10.09 -40.09 2.54
N THR A 35 -10.10 -39.21 1.54
CA THR A 35 -10.66 -39.49 0.23
C THR A 35 -9.92 -40.65 -0.45
N ALA A 36 -8.58 -40.65 -0.42
CA ALA A 36 -7.79 -41.73 -1.00
C ALA A 36 -8.01 -43.08 -0.29
N PHE A 37 -8.17 -43.05 1.04
CA PHE A 37 -8.56 -44.23 1.81
C PHE A 37 -9.93 -44.77 1.38
N LEU A 38 -10.96 -43.92 1.31
CA LEU A 38 -12.31 -44.34 0.93
C LEU A 38 -12.33 -44.91 -0.50
N ILE A 39 -11.54 -44.34 -1.42
CA ILE A 39 -11.38 -44.89 -2.77
C ILE A 39 -10.80 -46.32 -2.70
N GLY A 40 -9.75 -46.52 -1.91
CA GLY A 40 -9.17 -47.86 -1.70
C GLY A 40 -10.16 -48.85 -1.08
N TRP A 41 -10.92 -48.39 -0.09
CA TRP A 41 -11.90 -49.20 0.62
C TRP A 41 -13.04 -49.67 -0.28
N PHE A 42 -13.69 -48.75 -0.98
CA PHE A 42 -14.88 -49.07 -1.77
C PHE A 42 -14.55 -49.69 -3.12
N PHE A 43 -13.51 -49.22 -3.81
CA PHE A 43 -13.30 -49.56 -5.21
C PHE A 43 -12.16 -50.57 -5.45
N ILE A 44 -11.21 -50.69 -4.52
CA ILE A 44 -10.03 -51.56 -4.71
C ILE A 44 -10.17 -52.86 -3.90
N GLU A 45 -10.76 -52.75 -2.71
CA GLU A 45 -11.07 -53.88 -1.83
C GLU A 45 -12.53 -54.33 -1.92
N ASP A 46 -13.38 -53.61 -2.66
CA ASP A 46 -14.82 -53.91 -2.84
C ASP A 46 -15.56 -54.12 -1.51
N ARG A 47 -15.24 -53.28 -0.51
CA ARG A 47 -15.82 -53.37 0.84
C ARG A 47 -17.00 -52.44 1.00
N SER A 48 -18.04 -52.93 1.66
CA SER A 48 -19.26 -52.16 1.89
C SER A 48 -19.10 -51.09 2.97
N TYR A 49 -20.03 -50.13 2.99
CA TYR A 49 -20.13 -49.14 4.06
C TYR A 49 -20.43 -49.79 5.42
N ALA A 50 -21.24 -50.85 5.44
CA ALA A 50 -21.51 -51.62 6.66
C ALA A 50 -20.24 -52.26 7.24
N ALA A 51 -19.33 -52.74 6.38
CA ALA A 51 -18.03 -53.25 6.80
C ALA A 51 -17.13 -52.15 7.40
N LEU A 52 -17.25 -50.90 6.92
CA LEU A 52 -16.52 -49.76 7.45
C LEU A 52 -17.03 -49.32 8.85
N LEU A 53 -18.26 -49.67 9.22
CA LEU A 53 -18.83 -49.38 10.54
C LEU A 53 -18.77 -50.58 11.51
N ALA A 54 -18.36 -51.76 11.04
CA ALA A 54 -18.26 -52.98 11.83
C ALA A 54 -17.08 -52.93 12.83
N TYR A 55 -17.09 -53.80 13.84
CA TYR A 55 -16.08 -53.82 14.93
C TYR A 55 -14.61 -53.80 14.45
N GLN A 56 -14.31 -54.42 13.30
CA GLN A 56 -12.97 -54.44 12.70
C GLN A 56 -12.46 -53.05 12.29
N SER A 57 -13.35 -52.09 12.02
CA SER A 57 -12.98 -50.73 11.61
C SER A 57 -12.65 -49.79 12.79
N LYS A 58 -12.87 -50.22 14.04
CA LYS A 58 -12.49 -49.45 15.23
C LYS A 58 -10.99 -49.14 15.30
N HIS A 59 -10.16 -49.93 14.61
CA HIS A 59 -8.71 -49.69 14.50
C HIS A 59 -8.33 -48.82 13.29
N ILE A 60 -9.18 -48.75 12.27
CA ILE A 60 -8.93 -47.99 11.04
C ILE A 60 -9.01 -46.49 11.28
N PHE A 61 -10.04 -46.02 11.99
CA PHE A 61 -10.20 -44.58 12.25
C PHE A 61 -9.07 -44.00 13.12
N PRO A 62 -8.64 -44.63 14.23
CA PRO A 62 -7.46 -44.18 14.96
C PRO A 62 -6.18 -44.24 14.13
N PHE A 63 -6.00 -45.29 13.32
CA PHE A 63 -4.84 -45.41 12.44
C PHE A 63 -4.77 -44.25 11.43
N LEU A 64 -5.85 -43.99 10.69
CA LEU A 64 -5.95 -42.85 9.77
C LEU A 64 -5.85 -41.50 10.50
N GLY A 65 -6.40 -41.39 11.71
CA GLY A 65 -6.31 -40.19 12.53
C GLY A 65 -4.86 -39.85 12.91
N ILE A 66 -4.08 -40.85 13.33
CA ILE A 66 -2.65 -40.69 13.62
C ILE A 66 -1.90 -40.26 12.37
N PHE A 67 -2.13 -40.91 11.24
CA PHE A 67 -1.46 -40.55 9.99
C PHE A 67 -1.92 -39.19 9.42
N SER A 68 -3.15 -38.77 9.69
CA SER A 68 -3.62 -37.42 9.38
C SER A 68 -2.86 -36.36 10.18
N LEU A 69 -2.65 -36.61 11.48
CA LEU A 69 -1.86 -35.72 12.34
C LEU A 69 -0.39 -35.69 11.90
N LEU A 70 0.20 -36.84 11.57
CA LEU A 70 1.57 -36.92 11.06
C LEU A 70 1.71 -36.20 9.72
N THR A 71 0.71 -36.32 8.83
CA THR A 71 0.67 -35.59 7.55
C THR A 71 0.66 -34.09 7.79
N PHE A 72 -0.20 -33.61 8.70
CA PHE A 72 -0.25 -32.21 9.09
C PHE A 72 1.09 -31.70 9.60
N VAL A 73 1.70 -32.40 10.56
CA VAL A 73 2.99 -32.03 11.14
C VAL A 73 4.09 -32.01 10.08
N ALA A 74 4.18 -33.05 9.25
CA ALA A 74 5.20 -33.14 8.22
C ALA A 74 5.06 -32.07 7.14
N TYR A 75 3.83 -31.72 6.75
CA TYR A 75 3.58 -30.65 5.77
C TYR A 75 3.88 -29.27 6.35
N ALA A 76 3.53 -29.04 7.62
CA ALA A 76 3.87 -27.81 8.33
C ALA A 76 5.39 -27.63 8.45
N ASP A 77 6.11 -28.69 8.83
CA ASP A 77 7.56 -28.71 8.95
C ASP A 77 8.25 -28.45 7.61
N ALA A 78 7.72 -29.08 6.55
CA ALA A 78 8.14 -28.85 5.18
C ALA A 78 7.71 -27.49 4.61
N GLY A 79 7.16 -26.60 5.44
CA GLY A 79 6.81 -25.24 5.08
C GLY A 79 5.67 -25.10 4.08
N LEU A 80 4.89 -26.16 3.84
CA LEU A 80 3.78 -26.14 2.87
C LEU A 80 2.62 -25.25 3.34
N TYR A 81 2.52 -24.98 4.65
CA TYR A 81 1.52 -24.10 5.25
C TYR A 81 2.05 -22.72 5.66
N THR A 82 3.35 -22.60 5.90
CA THR A 82 4.00 -21.39 6.41
C THR A 82 4.65 -20.55 5.31
N CYS A 83 5.13 -21.17 4.22
CA CYS A 83 5.75 -20.49 3.08
C CYS A 83 4.97 -20.73 1.78
N PRO A 84 3.68 -20.36 1.69
CA PRO A 84 2.82 -20.70 0.55
C PRO A 84 3.31 -20.12 -0.79
N HIS A 85 4.01 -18.99 -0.79
CA HIS A 85 4.54 -18.33 -2.01
C HIS A 85 6.04 -18.54 -2.23
N GLY A 86 6.78 -19.01 -1.21
CA GLY A 86 8.24 -19.17 -1.29
C GLY A 86 8.73 -20.39 -2.06
N TYR A 87 7.84 -21.31 -2.47
CA TYR A 87 8.20 -22.52 -3.20
C TYR A 87 7.60 -22.55 -4.61
N SER A 88 8.44 -22.89 -5.58
CA SER A 88 7.99 -23.24 -6.94
C SER A 88 7.02 -24.42 -6.90
N LEU A 89 6.16 -24.53 -7.92
CA LEU A 89 5.22 -25.66 -8.05
C LEU A 89 5.96 -27.00 -8.03
N ALA A 90 7.09 -27.11 -8.74
CA ALA A 90 7.93 -28.31 -8.76
C ALA A 90 8.46 -28.66 -7.35
N THR A 91 8.88 -27.66 -6.57
CA THR A 91 9.35 -27.86 -5.20
C THR A 91 8.22 -28.33 -4.27
N LYS A 92 7.02 -27.77 -4.40
CA LYS A 92 5.84 -28.19 -3.64
C LYS A 92 5.47 -29.64 -3.94
N ILE A 93 5.37 -29.99 -5.22
CA ILE A 93 5.08 -31.36 -5.69
C ILE A 93 6.13 -32.33 -5.15
N SER A 94 7.41 -32.01 -5.29
CA SER A 94 8.49 -32.89 -4.81
C SER A 94 8.42 -33.12 -3.30
N ARG A 95 8.07 -32.10 -2.50
CA ARG A 95 7.92 -32.25 -1.05
C ARG A 95 6.72 -33.12 -0.69
N ILE A 96 5.57 -32.89 -1.33
CA ILE A 96 4.35 -33.70 -1.13
C ILE A 96 4.64 -35.18 -1.41
N ILE A 97 5.29 -35.50 -2.53
CA ILE A 97 5.63 -36.87 -2.90
C ILE A 97 6.56 -37.51 -1.86
N ARG A 98 7.64 -36.82 -1.49
CA ARG A 98 8.61 -37.35 -0.50
C ARG A 98 7.98 -37.59 0.86
N ILE A 99 7.13 -36.68 1.33
CA ILE A 99 6.48 -36.81 2.62
C ILE A 99 5.50 -37.99 2.61
N ASN A 100 4.65 -38.11 1.59
CA ASN A 100 3.72 -39.24 1.51
C ASN A 100 4.43 -40.58 1.34
N LEU A 101 5.57 -40.62 0.65
CA LEU A 101 6.39 -41.83 0.57
C LEU A 101 6.94 -42.23 1.94
N VAL A 102 7.43 -41.28 2.73
CA VAL A 102 7.88 -41.53 4.11
C VAL A 102 6.72 -41.99 4.99
N LEU A 103 5.55 -41.35 4.88
CA LEU A 103 4.36 -41.75 5.64
C LEU A 103 3.87 -43.14 5.24
N LEU A 104 3.94 -43.50 3.96
CA LEU A 104 3.62 -44.86 3.48
C LEU A 104 4.56 -45.89 4.11
N ILE A 105 5.88 -45.63 4.14
CA ILE A 105 6.86 -46.53 4.75
C ILE A 105 6.58 -46.68 6.25
N LEU A 106 6.29 -45.58 6.95
CA LEU A 106 5.93 -45.60 8.37
C LEU A 106 4.62 -46.35 8.62
N ALA A 107 3.62 -46.19 7.74
CA ALA A 107 2.35 -46.90 7.83
C ALA A 107 2.49 -48.40 7.57
N ALA A 108 3.31 -48.78 6.59
CA ALA A 108 3.64 -50.17 6.32
C ALA A 108 4.39 -50.82 7.49
N ALA A 109 5.35 -50.12 8.09
CA ALA A 109 6.06 -50.58 9.29
C ALA A 109 5.12 -50.70 10.50
N ALA A 110 4.25 -49.71 10.72
CA ALA A 110 3.27 -49.75 11.80
C ALA A 110 2.29 -50.92 11.62
N HIS A 111 1.86 -51.18 10.38
CA HIS A 111 0.96 -52.28 10.06
C HIS A 111 1.52 -53.66 10.45
N MET A 112 2.84 -53.86 10.44
CA MET A 112 3.46 -55.11 10.91
C MET A 112 3.19 -55.42 12.38
N PHE A 113 2.80 -54.41 13.17
CA PHE A 113 2.48 -54.55 14.60
C PHE A 113 0.98 -54.49 14.87
N VAL A 114 0.15 -54.32 13.83
CA VAL A 114 -1.30 -54.28 13.96
C VAL A 114 -1.85 -55.68 13.70
N PRO A 115 -2.76 -56.20 14.55
CA PRO A 115 -3.40 -57.49 14.31
C PRO A 115 -4.08 -57.56 12.93
N ASP A 116 -4.02 -58.73 12.28
CA ASP A 116 -4.65 -58.99 10.97
C ASP A 116 -6.17 -58.69 10.96
N SER A 117 -6.80 -58.65 12.14
CA SER A 117 -8.22 -58.31 12.33
C SER A 117 -8.55 -56.82 12.17
N SER A 118 -7.55 -55.97 11.89
CA SER A 118 -7.73 -54.51 11.74
C SER A 118 -8.36 -54.06 10.43
N GLY A 119 -8.47 -54.95 9.44
CA GLY A 119 -9.02 -54.62 8.12
C GLY A 119 -8.16 -53.68 7.27
N VAL A 120 -6.99 -53.27 7.76
CA VAL A 120 -5.98 -52.51 7.00
C VAL A 120 -5.19 -53.50 6.15
N THR A 121 -5.23 -53.37 4.82
CA THR A 121 -4.45 -54.20 3.90
C THR A 121 -3.30 -53.38 3.31
N PRO A 122 -2.21 -54.02 2.83
CA PRO A 122 -1.15 -53.32 2.09
C PRO A 122 -1.68 -52.54 0.88
N ARG A 123 -2.75 -53.02 0.24
CA ARG A 123 -3.42 -52.33 -0.87
C ARG A 123 -4.07 -51.04 -0.39
N ILE A 124 -4.81 -51.07 0.72
CA ILE A 124 -5.40 -49.87 1.35
C ILE A 124 -4.33 -48.84 1.72
N LEU A 125 -3.20 -49.28 2.27
CA LEU A 125 -2.09 -48.38 2.61
C LEU A 125 -1.53 -47.72 1.34
N LEU A 126 -1.22 -48.52 0.32
CA LEU A 126 -0.69 -48.02 -0.94
C LEU A 126 -1.62 -46.99 -1.58
N THR A 127 -2.93 -47.27 -1.59
CA THR A 127 -3.94 -46.40 -2.20
C THR A 127 -4.15 -45.13 -1.39
N SER A 128 -4.14 -45.23 -0.06
CA SER A 128 -4.32 -44.08 0.84
C SER A 128 -3.19 -43.07 0.66
N PHE A 129 -1.91 -43.49 0.74
CA PHE A 129 -0.79 -42.55 0.69
C PHE A 129 -0.41 -42.13 -0.75
N SER A 130 -0.49 -43.04 -1.72
CA SER A 130 -0.22 -42.67 -3.13
C SER A 130 -1.35 -41.83 -3.70
N GLY A 131 -2.61 -42.15 -3.35
CA GLY A 131 -3.77 -41.35 -3.72
C GLY A 131 -3.77 -39.99 -3.03
N ALA A 132 -3.39 -39.91 -1.75
CA ALA A 132 -3.24 -38.62 -1.05
C ALA A 132 -2.18 -37.74 -1.72
N ALA A 133 -1.03 -38.32 -2.10
CA ALA A 133 0.00 -37.61 -2.83
C ALA A 133 -0.52 -37.07 -4.17
N LEU A 134 -1.25 -37.90 -4.92
CA LEU A 134 -1.83 -37.52 -6.21
C LEU A 134 -2.85 -36.39 -6.06
N LEU A 135 -3.82 -36.53 -5.15
CA LEU A 135 -4.86 -35.53 -4.89
C LEU A 135 -4.27 -34.21 -4.38
N ALA A 136 -3.30 -34.28 -3.46
CA ALA A 136 -2.61 -33.10 -2.97
C ALA A 136 -1.83 -32.42 -4.10
N CYS A 137 -1.10 -33.15 -4.96
CA CYS A 137 -0.41 -32.58 -6.12
C CYS A 137 -1.38 -31.95 -7.11
N LEU A 138 -2.49 -32.61 -7.42
CA LEU A 138 -3.54 -32.10 -8.30
C LEU A 138 -4.11 -30.78 -7.77
N ALA A 139 -4.39 -30.69 -6.47
CA ALA A 139 -4.84 -29.44 -5.85
C ALA A 139 -3.83 -28.30 -6.03
N ARG A 140 -2.52 -28.58 -6.09
CA ARG A 140 -1.49 -27.54 -6.32
C ARG A 140 -1.42 -27.14 -7.79
N ILE A 141 -1.61 -28.08 -8.70
CA ILE A 141 -1.68 -27.82 -10.14
C ILE A 141 -2.92 -26.97 -10.44
N ILE A 142 -4.10 -27.37 -9.93
CA ILE A 142 -5.35 -26.61 -10.10
C ILE A 142 -5.21 -25.20 -9.49
N SER A 143 -4.70 -25.09 -8.25
CA SER A 143 -4.46 -23.79 -7.64
C SER A 143 -3.44 -22.94 -8.41
N PHE A 144 -2.50 -23.54 -9.13
CA PHE A 144 -1.55 -22.80 -9.96
C PHE A 144 -2.21 -22.33 -11.25
N VAL A 145 -2.98 -23.19 -11.92
CA VAL A 145 -3.70 -22.88 -13.16
C VAL A 145 -4.77 -21.81 -12.93
N LEU A 146 -5.58 -21.93 -11.88
CA LEU A 146 -6.59 -20.93 -11.54
C LEU A 146 -5.98 -19.57 -11.18
N ARG A 147 -4.72 -19.54 -10.72
CA ARG A 147 -3.97 -18.30 -10.50
C ARG A 147 -3.22 -17.82 -11.74
N SER A 148 -3.02 -18.69 -12.72
CA SER A 148 -2.30 -18.31 -13.94
C SER A 148 -3.18 -17.49 -14.90
N GLU A 149 -4.50 -17.61 -14.81
CA GLU A 149 -5.44 -16.73 -15.54
C GLU A 149 -5.39 -15.27 -15.02
N ASP A 150 -5.05 -15.04 -13.74
CA ASP A 150 -4.74 -13.70 -13.20
C ASP A 150 -3.35 -13.18 -13.64
N HIS A 151 -2.52 -14.02 -14.25
CA HIS A 151 -1.11 -13.76 -14.57
C HIS A 151 -0.84 -13.49 -16.05
N GLU A 152 -1.86 -13.23 -16.88
CA GLU A 152 -1.70 -12.88 -18.30
C GLU A 152 -1.12 -11.46 -18.53
N ILE A 153 -0.18 -11.03 -17.67
CA ILE A 153 0.78 -9.98 -17.96
C ILE A 153 2.18 -10.59 -17.80
N SER A 154 2.74 -11.00 -18.93
CA SER A 154 4.11 -11.50 -19.07
C SER A 154 5.13 -10.46 -18.59
N TYR A 155 6.04 -10.84 -17.69
CA TYR A 155 7.23 -10.03 -17.39
C TYR A 155 8.50 -10.91 -17.36
N PRO A 156 9.52 -10.56 -18.16
CA PRO A 156 10.85 -11.11 -17.98
C PRO A 156 11.47 -10.49 -16.71
N ALA A 157 11.70 -11.32 -15.70
CA ALA A 157 12.54 -10.98 -14.56
C ALA A 157 14.01 -11.02 -14.99
N GLU A 158 14.42 -10.05 -15.82
CA GLU A 158 15.83 -9.74 -16.00
C GLU A 158 16.17 -8.57 -15.08
N HIS A 159 17.25 -8.69 -14.30
CA HIS A 159 17.83 -7.57 -13.57
C HIS A 159 18.19 -6.47 -14.58
N ARG A 160 17.35 -5.43 -14.66
CA ARG A 160 17.62 -4.25 -15.47
C ARG A 160 18.37 -3.23 -14.62
N GLU A 161 19.46 -2.71 -15.15
CA GLU A 161 20.16 -1.57 -14.56
C GLU A 161 19.19 -0.38 -14.42
N PRO A 162 19.27 0.40 -13.33
CA PRO A 162 18.45 1.59 -13.14
C PRO A 162 18.70 2.64 -14.23
N ASP A 163 17.61 3.13 -14.83
CA ASP A 163 17.66 4.17 -15.87
C ASP A 163 16.89 5.42 -15.41
N GLU A 164 17.55 6.58 -15.36
CA GLU A 164 16.93 7.86 -14.98
C GLU A 164 15.84 8.35 -15.96
N SER A 165 15.77 7.78 -17.17
CA SER A 165 14.65 7.99 -18.10
C SER A 165 13.37 7.29 -17.62
N ARG A 166 13.48 6.29 -16.73
CA ARG A 166 12.38 5.49 -16.19
C ARG A 166 11.98 5.97 -14.80
N VAL A 167 10.71 6.33 -14.68
CA VAL A 167 10.14 6.91 -13.47
C VAL A 167 8.98 6.04 -12.98
N LEU A 168 9.07 5.58 -11.74
CA LEU A 168 7.95 4.96 -11.04
C LEU A 168 7.16 6.04 -10.29
N VAL A 169 5.87 6.17 -10.58
CA VAL A 169 4.92 7.04 -9.85
C VAL A 169 3.96 6.18 -9.06
N ILE A 170 4.14 6.13 -7.74
CA ILE A 170 3.21 5.45 -6.83
C ILE A 170 2.09 6.42 -6.50
N GLY A 171 0.83 5.99 -6.69
CA GLY A 171 -0.34 6.88 -6.58
C GLY A 171 -0.57 7.74 -7.82
N GLY A 172 -0.14 7.27 -9.00
CA GLY A 172 -0.20 8.00 -10.25
C GLY A 172 -1.62 8.26 -10.79
N ALA A 173 -2.62 7.47 -10.39
CA ALA A 173 -4.02 7.73 -10.73
C ALA A 173 -4.71 8.67 -9.71
N GLY A 174 -3.98 9.14 -8.70
CA GLY A 174 -4.48 10.05 -7.68
C GLY A 174 -4.62 11.52 -8.12
N TYR A 175 -4.97 12.37 -7.16
CA TYR A 175 -5.21 13.80 -7.39
C TYR A 175 -3.98 14.54 -7.96
N ILE A 176 -2.82 14.40 -7.33
CA ILE A 176 -1.54 14.97 -7.81
C ILE A 176 -0.97 14.10 -8.93
N GLY A 177 -1.05 12.78 -8.80
CA GLY A 177 -0.50 11.83 -9.77
C GLY A 177 -1.01 12.05 -11.18
N SER A 178 -2.31 12.20 -11.37
CA SER A 178 -2.92 12.42 -12.68
C SER A 178 -2.44 13.72 -13.36
N ALA A 179 -2.12 14.77 -12.59
CA ALA A 179 -1.53 15.99 -13.12
C ALA A 179 -0.02 15.85 -13.42
N LEU A 180 0.67 14.94 -12.73
CA LEU A 180 2.10 14.70 -12.89
C LEU A 180 2.43 13.80 -14.09
N VAL A 181 1.68 12.72 -14.28
CA VAL A 181 1.99 11.69 -15.29
C VAL A 181 2.09 12.29 -16.68
N GLU A 182 1.14 13.14 -17.08
CA GLU A 182 1.16 13.82 -18.39
C GLU A 182 2.42 14.69 -18.56
N LYS A 183 2.84 15.42 -17.53
CA LYS A 183 4.06 16.25 -17.58
C LYS A 183 5.33 15.41 -17.72
N LEU A 184 5.41 14.27 -17.03
CA LEU A 184 6.55 13.36 -17.14
C LEU A 184 6.65 12.73 -18.53
N LEU A 185 5.52 12.31 -19.11
CA LEU A 185 5.48 11.78 -20.48
C LEU A 185 5.89 12.85 -21.50
N ASN A 186 5.43 14.09 -21.34
CA ASN A 186 5.82 15.21 -22.20
C ASN A 186 7.32 15.57 -22.10
N LEU A 187 7.99 15.20 -21.00
CA LEU A 187 9.45 15.29 -20.85
C LEU A 187 10.20 14.12 -21.50
N GLY A 188 9.49 13.21 -22.16
CA GLY A 188 10.07 12.01 -22.79
C GLY A 188 10.47 10.92 -21.79
N LYS A 189 9.95 10.96 -20.54
CA LYS A 189 10.19 9.90 -19.56
C LYS A 189 9.32 8.68 -19.87
N HIS A 190 9.83 7.50 -19.55
CA HIS A 190 9.06 6.28 -19.46
C HIS A 190 8.46 6.17 -18.06
N VAL A 191 7.14 6.28 -17.96
CA VAL A 191 6.42 6.37 -16.68
C VAL A 191 5.74 5.03 -16.40
N THR A 192 6.08 4.43 -15.26
CA THR A 192 5.33 3.33 -14.67
C THR A 192 4.47 3.87 -13.55
N VAL A 193 3.16 3.68 -13.60
CA VAL A 193 2.24 4.00 -12.51
C VAL A 193 1.99 2.73 -11.70
N LEU A 194 2.17 2.80 -10.38
CA LEU A 194 1.72 1.77 -9.44
C LEU A 194 0.58 2.34 -8.59
N ASP A 195 -0.62 1.83 -8.78
CA ASP A 195 -1.83 2.33 -8.12
C ASP A 195 -2.88 1.22 -8.00
N ALA A 196 -3.59 1.14 -6.88
CA ALA A 196 -4.67 0.16 -6.68
C ALA A 196 -5.95 0.53 -7.45
N LEU A 197 -6.03 1.77 -7.97
CA LEU A 197 -7.16 2.32 -8.72
C LEU A 197 -8.47 2.31 -7.93
N HIS A 198 -8.39 2.57 -6.62
CA HIS A 198 -9.58 2.69 -5.76
C HIS A 198 -10.60 3.71 -6.28
N TYR A 199 -10.13 4.78 -6.93
CA TYR A 199 -10.95 5.85 -7.50
C TYR A 199 -11.14 5.73 -9.02
N GLY A 200 -10.87 4.55 -9.60
CA GLY A 200 -10.96 4.30 -11.04
C GLY A 200 -9.68 4.64 -11.82
N ASP A 201 -9.74 4.42 -13.13
CA ASP A 201 -8.65 4.65 -14.10
C ASP A 201 -8.89 5.87 -15.00
N GLU A 202 -10.09 6.46 -14.93
CA GLU A 202 -10.46 7.70 -15.62
C GLU A 202 -9.48 8.85 -15.39
N PRO A 203 -8.84 9.01 -14.21
CA PRO A 203 -7.84 10.05 -14.00
C PRO A 203 -6.65 9.99 -14.98
N LEU A 204 -6.37 8.82 -15.56
CA LEU A 204 -5.30 8.60 -16.54
C LEU A 204 -5.81 8.58 -17.99
N ALA A 205 -7.11 8.77 -18.23
CA ALA A 205 -7.72 8.61 -19.56
C ALA A 205 -7.06 9.49 -20.65
N ARG A 206 -6.59 10.70 -20.29
CA ARG A 206 -5.94 11.63 -21.24
C ARG A 206 -4.62 11.12 -21.81
N VAL A 207 -3.96 10.22 -21.09
CA VAL A 207 -2.66 9.63 -21.45
C VAL A 207 -2.78 8.13 -21.72
N ALA A 208 -4.00 7.59 -21.75
CA ALA A 208 -4.26 6.20 -22.04
C ALA A 208 -3.71 5.85 -23.44
N GLY A 209 -2.93 4.78 -23.53
CA GLY A 209 -2.31 4.33 -24.78
C GLY A 209 -1.03 5.07 -25.17
N HIS A 210 -0.52 6.01 -24.36
CA HIS A 210 0.78 6.61 -24.61
C HIS A 210 1.90 5.54 -24.53
N PRO A 211 2.80 5.42 -25.53
CA PRO A 211 3.79 4.33 -25.59
C PRO A 211 4.83 4.37 -24.46
N GLY A 212 5.01 5.53 -23.85
CA GLY A 212 5.85 5.72 -22.66
C GLY A 212 5.17 5.42 -21.33
N LEU A 213 3.89 5.04 -21.31
CA LEU A 213 3.13 4.79 -20.09
C LEU A 213 2.89 3.29 -19.86
N THR A 214 3.22 2.82 -18.67
CA THR A 214 2.84 1.51 -18.14
C THR A 214 2.01 1.70 -16.88
N VAL A 215 0.87 1.02 -16.75
CA VAL A 215 0.03 1.07 -15.54
C VAL A 215 0.01 -0.32 -14.90
N ILE A 216 0.42 -0.39 -13.63
CA ILE A 216 0.38 -1.58 -12.80
C ILE A 216 -0.71 -1.38 -11.75
N ARG A 217 -1.83 -2.09 -11.93
CA ARG A 217 -2.96 -2.06 -10.99
C ARG A 217 -2.69 -2.99 -9.82
N GLU A 218 -2.05 -2.47 -8.78
CA GLU A 218 -1.70 -3.23 -7.58
C GLU A 218 -1.59 -2.29 -6.37
N ASP A 219 -1.73 -2.87 -5.18
CA ASP A 219 -1.45 -2.17 -3.94
C ASP A 219 0.06 -2.11 -3.66
N PHE A 220 0.59 -0.91 -3.40
CA PHE A 220 2.02 -0.73 -3.15
C PHE A 220 2.49 -1.31 -1.80
N ARG A 221 1.57 -1.74 -0.94
CA ARG A 221 1.88 -2.54 0.27
C ARG A 221 2.26 -3.98 -0.05
N HIS A 222 1.89 -4.48 -1.23
CA HIS A 222 2.31 -5.80 -1.67
C HIS A 222 3.77 -5.75 -2.15
N ILE A 223 4.67 -6.29 -1.32
CA ILE A 223 6.12 -6.30 -1.58
C ILE A 223 6.46 -6.87 -2.96
N GLU A 224 5.76 -7.93 -3.40
CA GLU A 224 5.98 -8.52 -4.73
C GLU A 224 5.65 -7.55 -5.86
N ALA A 225 4.49 -6.88 -5.80
CA ALA A 225 4.09 -5.89 -6.79
C ALA A 225 5.04 -4.68 -6.81
N LEU A 226 5.39 -4.19 -5.62
CA LEU A 226 6.31 -3.08 -5.46
C LEU A 226 7.70 -3.41 -6.04
N THR A 227 8.27 -4.58 -5.72
CA THR A 227 9.58 -5.01 -6.23
C THR A 227 9.55 -5.16 -7.75
N ARG A 228 8.45 -5.68 -8.33
CA ARG A 228 8.28 -5.76 -9.79
C ARG A 228 8.25 -4.37 -10.43
N ALA A 229 7.45 -3.46 -9.88
CA ALA A 229 7.29 -2.11 -10.41
C ALA A 229 8.58 -1.27 -10.34
N MET A 230 9.43 -1.55 -9.35
CA MET A 230 10.66 -0.80 -9.06
C MET A 230 11.88 -1.28 -9.86
N SER A 231 11.79 -2.45 -10.51
CA SER A 231 12.88 -3.02 -11.29
C SER A 231 13.30 -2.13 -12.47
N GLY A 232 14.58 -1.74 -12.52
CA GLY A 232 15.14 -0.89 -13.57
C GLY A 232 14.67 0.57 -13.53
N MET A 233 14.06 1.01 -12.43
CA MET A 233 13.65 2.42 -12.25
C MET A 233 14.81 3.24 -11.71
N GLY A 234 15.20 4.31 -12.40
CA GLY A 234 16.19 5.27 -11.89
C GLY A 234 15.58 6.28 -10.93
N VAL A 235 14.27 6.53 -11.03
CA VAL A 235 13.56 7.53 -10.22
C VAL A 235 12.27 6.96 -9.66
N VAL A 236 12.02 7.25 -8.39
CA VAL A 236 10.78 6.90 -7.69
C VAL A 236 10.12 8.16 -7.14
N ILE A 237 8.85 8.36 -7.48
CA ILE A 237 8.02 9.46 -6.98
C ILE A 237 6.88 8.84 -6.18
N HIS A 238 6.93 9.01 -4.86
CA HIS A 238 5.96 8.43 -3.95
C HIS A 238 4.88 9.45 -3.57
N LEU A 239 3.74 9.35 -4.25
CA LEU A 239 2.51 10.11 -3.97
C LEU A 239 1.45 9.26 -3.26
N GLY A 240 1.69 7.95 -3.14
CA GLY A 240 0.78 7.00 -2.52
C GLY A 240 0.59 7.31 -1.04
N GLY A 241 -0.67 7.34 -0.61
CA GLY A 241 -1.02 7.60 0.77
C GLY A 241 -2.50 7.88 0.95
N LEU A 242 -3.00 7.64 2.16
CA LEU A 242 -4.30 8.14 2.58
C LEU A 242 -4.15 9.60 3.03
N VAL A 243 -4.91 10.49 2.38
CA VAL A 243 -4.70 11.95 2.51
C VAL A 243 -5.95 12.65 3.04
N GLY A 244 -5.75 13.50 4.04
CA GLY A 244 -6.76 14.37 4.63
C GLY A 244 -7.10 13.93 6.05
N ASP A 245 -7.05 14.86 7.00
CA ASP A 245 -7.26 14.57 8.42
C ASP A 245 -8.55 13.79 8.70
N PRO A 246 -9.71 14.15 8.11
CA PRO A 246 -10.95 13.41 8.33
C PRO A 246 -10.90 11.98 7.78
N ALA A 247 -10.23 11.76 6.64
CA ALA A 247 -10.11 10.44 6.02
C ALA A 247 -9.21 9.53 6.86
N CYS A 248 -8.06 10.05 7.30
CA CYS A 248 -7.12 9.33 8.16
C CYS A 248 -7.70 8.99 9.54
N ALA A 249 -8.63 9.80 10.05
CA ALA A 249 -9.28 9.55 11.32
C ALA A 249 -10.35 8.44 11.26
N VAL A 250 -10.83 8.05 10.06
CA VAL A 250 -11.83 6.98 9.91
C VAL A 250 -11.25 5.64 10.35
N ASP A 251 -10.04 5.34 9.90
CA ASP A 251 -9.30 4.13 10.27
C ASP A 251 -7.83 4.50 10.56
N PRO A 252 -7.50 4.76 11.83
CA PRO A 252 -6.14 5.13 12.23
C PRO A 252 -5.13 4.04 11.91
N GLU A 253 -5.50 2.78 12.05
CA GLU A 253 -4.59 1.67 11.83
C GLU A 253 -4.24 1.53 10.35
N LEU A 254 -5.24 1.59 9.47
CA LEU A 254 -5.02 1.62 8.02
C LEU A 254 -4.15 2.80 7.60
N THR A 255 -4.36 3.97 8.23
CA THR A 255 -3.54 5.15 7.96
C THR A 255 -2.07 4.91 8.30
N ILE A 256 -1.79 4.29 9.43
CA ILE A 256 -0.42 4.00 9.86
C ILE A 256 0.25 3.01 8.90
N ASP A 257 -0.46 1.95 8.53
CA ASP A 257 0.02 0.94 7.60
C ASP A 257 0.37 1.56 6.24
N ILE A 258 -0.56 2.31 5.64
CA ILE A 258 -0.36 2.93 4.32
C ILE A 258 0.66 4.07 4.38
N ASN A 259 0.54 5.00 5.33
CA ASN A 259 1.32 6.23 5.28
C ASN A 259 2.70 6.07 5.89
N VAL A 260 2.90 5.18 6.86
CA VAL A 260 4.19 5.04 7.57
C VAL A 260 4.89 3.75 7.18
N THR A 261 4.27 2.59 7.45
CA THR A 261 4.91 1.28 7.23
C THR A 261 5.21 1.03 5.76
N ALA A 262 4.23 1.25 4.89
CA ALA A 262 4.39 1.06 3.47
C ALA A 262 5.36 2.08 2.86
N THR A 263 5.34 3.34 3.31
CA THR A 263 6.29 4.37 2.87
C THR A 263 7.74 3.98 3.21
N LYS A 264 7.98 3.43 4.41
CA LYS A 264 9.29 2.88 4.80
C LYS A 264 9.74 1.79 3.83
N LEU A 265 8.87 0.81 3.58
CA LEU A 265 9.16 -0.31 2.66
C LEU A 265 9.44 0.19 1.23
N VAL A 266 8.66 1.14 0.75
CA VAL A 266 8.86 1.78 -0.57
C VAL A 266 10.24 2.41 -0.65
N GLY A 267 10.66 3.17 0.36
CA GLY A 267 12.01 3.74 0.41
C GLY A 267 13.12 2.69 0.45
N GLU A 268 12.97 1.67 1.31
CA GLU A 268 13.97 0.59 1.48
C GLU A 268 14.14 -0.23 0.19
N ILE A 269 13.04 -0.58 -0.47
CA ILE A 269 13.06 -1.33 -1.74
C ILE A 269 13.60 -0.44 -2.87
N ALA A 270 13.26 0.86 -2.91
CA ALA A 270 13.80 1.79 -3.91
C ALA A 270 15.32 1.82 -3.88
N LYS A 271 15.88 1.96 -2.68
CA LYS A 271 17.31 1.93 -2.46
C LYS A 271 17.92 0.58 -2.83
N ALA A 272 17.30 -0.53 -2.42
CA ALA A 272 17.79 -1.88 -2.72
C ALA A 272 17.75 -2.22 -4.22
N CYS A 273 16.80 -1.67 -4.97
CA CYS A 273 16.69 -1.82 -6.42
C CYS A 273 17.61 -0.86 -7.20
N GLY A 274 18.36 0.00 -6.52
CA GLY A 274 19.35 0.88 -7.15
C GLY A 274 18.78 2.17 -7.76
N ALA A 275 17.54 2.54 -7.43
CA ALA A 275 17.02 3.85 -7.82
C ALA A 275 17.98 4.94 -7.34
N LYS A 276 18.14 6.02 -8.11
CA LYS A 276 19.07 7.12 -7.81
C LYS A 276 18.39 8.29 -7.15
N ARG A 277 17.12 8.55 -7.50
CA ARG A 277 16.31 9.64 -6.93
C ARG A 277 15.01 9.13 -6.35
N PHE A 278 14.66 9.63 -5.17
CA PHE A 278 13.41 9.36 -4.48
C PHE A 278 12.76 10.67 -4.06
N ILE A 279 11.59 10.98 -4.63
CA ILE A 279 10.83 12.19 -4.31
C ILE A 279 9.59 11.79 -3.53
N PHE A 280 9.45 12.32 -2.31
CA PHE A 280 8.32 12.05 -1.44
C PHE A 280 7.37 13.26 -1.34
N ALA A 281 6.07 13.03 -1.53
CA ALA A 281 5.05 14.04 -1.29
C ALA A 281 4.72 14.14 0.21
N SER A 282 5.23 15.18 0.85
CA SER A 282 4.89 15.59 2.21
C SER A 282 3.90 16.78 2.22
N SER A 283 3.72 17.43 3.36
CA SER A 283 2.71 18.49 3.56
C SER A 283 3.17 19.55 4.55
N CYS A 284 2.80 20.81 4.33
CA CYS A 284 2.97 21.88 5.33
C CYS A 284 2.14 21.65 6.60
N SER A 285 1.19 20.71 6.61
CA SER A 285 0.42 20.36 7.82
C SER A 285 1.30 19.83 8.97
N VAL A 286 2.56 19.47 8.70
CA VAL A 286 3.56 19.10 9.72
C VAL A 286 3.86 20.24 10.71
N TYR A 287 3.70 21.50 10.29
CA TYR A 287 3.90 22.67 11.15
C TYR A 287 2.69 22.96 12.06
N GLY A 288 1.51 22.43 11.72
CA GLY A 288 0.31 22.49 12.55
C GLY A 288 -0.19 23.88 12.95
N ALA A 289 -0.14 24.24 14.22
CA ALA A 289 -0.58 25.54 14.73
C ALA A 289 0.63 26.38 15.15
N CYS A 290 0.84 27.51 14.48
CA CYS A 290 1.93 28.44 14.73
C CYS A 290 1.52 29.85 14.28
N ASP A 291 1.79 30.85 15.13
CA ASP A 291 1.50 32.26 14.82
C ASP A 291 2.65 32.93 14.05
N GLU A 292 3.83 32.31 14.02
CA GLU A 292 5.00 32.79 13.30
C GLU A 292 5.02 32.26 11.85
N THR A 293 5.81 32.92 11.00
CA THR A 293 6.09 32.36 9.67
C THR A 293 7.05 31.19 9.81
N VAL A 294 6.62 30.01 9.37
CA VAL A 294 7.41 28.78 9.43
C VAL A 294 8.16 28.53 8.11
N ASP A 295 9.32 27.91 8.22
CA ASP A 295 10.16 27.44 7.12
C ASP A 295 10.60 25.99 7.35
N GLU A 296 11.44 25.44 6.47
CA GLU A 296 11.87 24.05 6.55
C GLU A 296 12.70 23.71 7.81
N THR A 297 13.22 24.71 8.52
CA THR A 297 14.00 24.57 9.76
C THR A 297 13.14 24.69 11.02
N SER A 298 11.88 25.10 10.87
CA SER A 298 10.95 25.30 11.96
C SER A 298 10.51 23.97 12.60
N HIS A 299 10.15 24.03 13.88
CA HIS A 299 9.72 22.85 14.63
C HIS A 299 8.41 22.24 14.08
N PHE A 300 8.29 20.92 14.20
CA PHE A 300 7.03 20.23 13.92
C PHE A 300 6.04 20.42 15.06
N ASN A 301 4.77 20.67 14.72
CA ASN A 301 3.67 20.73 15.69
C ASN A 301 2.41 20.04 15.13
N PRO A 302 2.48 18.76 14.68
CA PRO A 302 1.41 18.12 13.92
C PRO A 302 0.11 17.99 14.73
N GLN A 303 -1.01 18.46 14.16
CA GLN A 303 -2.33 18.48 14.82
C GLN A 303 -3.23 17.28 14.47
N SER A 304 -2.76 16.37 13.62
CA SER A 304 -3.55 15.24 13.13
C SER A 304 -2.69 13.98 12.94
N LEU A 305 -3.35 12.82 12.85
CA LEU A 305 -2.68 11.57 12.49
C LEU A 305 -2.02 11.66 11.11
N TYR A 306 -2.68 12.31 10.15
CA TYR A 306 -2.12 12.55 8.83
C TYR A 306 -0.80 13.34 8.92
N ALA A 307 -0.79 14.46 9.66
CA ALA A 307 0.42 15.26 9.84
C ALA A 307 1.53 14.47 10.54
N ARG A 308 1.23 13.74 11.63
CA ARG A 308 2.19 12.86 12.31
C ARG A 308 2.77 11.79 11.38
N SER A 309 1.94 11.19 10.52
CA SER A 309 2.39 10.17 9.56
C SER A 309 3.37 10.74 8.53
N LYS A 310 3.21 12.00 8.13
CA LYS A 310 4.14 12.68 7.22
C LYS A 310 5.46 13.02 7.88
N VAL A 311 5.46 13.51 9.13
CA VAL A 311 6.71 13.74 9.89
C VAL A 311 7.48 12.43 10.07
N ALA A 312 6.79 11.35 10.47
CA ALA A 312 7.42 10.03 10.61
C ALA A 312 8.00 9.52 9.28
N SER A 313 7.28 9.70 8.17
CA SER A 313 7.75 9.33 6.83
C SER A 313 8.99 10.11 6.42
N GLU A 314 9.01 11.43 6.64
CA GLU A 314 10.19 12.27 6.35
C GLU A 314 11.41 11.80 7.13
N ALA A 315 11.26 11.52 8.42
CA ALA A 315 12.35 11.02 9.27
C ALA A 315 12.87 9.67 8.79
N LEU A 316 11.97 8.70 8.53
CA LEU A 316 12.34 7.36 8.03
C LEU A 316 13.06 7.43 6.69
N LEU A 317 12.51 8.15 5.72
CA LEU A 317 13.11 8.30 4.40
C LEU A 317 14.42 9.08 4.45
N GLY A 318 14.55 10.07 5.33
CA GLY A 318 15.77 10.81 5.56
C GLY A 318 16.94 9.90 5.97
N THR A 319 16.68 8.86 6.77
CA THR A 319 17.72 7.88 7.15
C THR A 319 18.23 7.03 5.98
N LEU A 320 17.48 6.95 4.88
CA LEU A 320 17.86 6.17 3.71
C LEU A 320 18.76 6.95 2.75
N HIS A 321 18.84 8.27 2.88
CA HIS A 321 19.68 9.09 2.01
C HIS A 321 21.15 8.65 2.06
N SER A 322 21.79 8.61 0.90
CA SER A 322 23.23 8.37 0.73
C SER A 322 23.70 8.96 -0.60
N ASP A 323 25.01 8.95 -0.84
CA ASP A 323 25.62 9.45 -2.09
C ASP A 323 25.00 8.80 -3.35
N ASP A 324 24.62 7.52 -3.26
CA ASP A 324 23.98 6.78 -4.37
C ASP A 324 22.45 6.84 -4.39
N PHE A 325 21.81 7.49 -3.39
CA PHE A 325 20.36 7.53 -3.24
C PHE A 325 19.90 8.89 -2.69
N ALA A 326 19.54 9.78 -3.61
CA ALA A 326 19.07 11.12 -3.30
C ALA A 326 17.59 11.08 -2.89
N VAL A 327 17.31 11.35 -1.61
CA VAL A 327 15.94 11.50 -1.10
C VAL A 327 15.61 12.98 -1.03
N THR A 328 14.43 13.36 -1.54
CA THR A 328 13.91 14.73 -1.46
C THR A 328 12.48 14.72 -0.97
N CYS A 329 12.16 15.52 0.04
CA CYS A 329 10.80 15.64 0.58
C CYS A 329 10.17 16.98 0.19
N LEU A 330 8.96 16.93 -0.35
CA LEU A 330 8.23 18.11 -0.82
C LEU A 330 7.03 18.39 0.09
N ARG A 331 7.14 19.37 1.00
CA ARG A 331 6.07 19.82 1.90
C ARG A 331 5.12 20.74 1.13
N SER A 332 4.11 20.17 0.51
CA SER A 332 3.15 20.97 -0.26
C SER A 332 2.25 21.82 0.63
N ALA A 333 2.01 23.05 0.20
CA ALA A 333 0.94 23.91 0.73
C ALA A 333 -0.44 23.26 0.54
N THR A 334 -1.51 23.93 1.00
CA THR A 334 -2.88 23.43 0.87
C THR A 334 -3.27 23.34 -0.61
N VAL A 335 -3.28 22.12 -1.13
CA VAL A 335 -3.50 21.87 -2.56
C VAL A 335 -4.96 22.15 -2.93
N TYR A 336 -5.19 22.77 -4.08
CA TYR A 336 -6.51 23.02 -4.67
C TYR A 336 -6.47 22.94 -6.21
N GLY A 337 -7.61 23.13 -6.89
CA GLY A 337 -7.71 23.08 -8.34
C GLY A 337 -8.35 21.80 -8.88
N ILE A 338 -8.39 21.69 -10.21
CA ILE A 338 -8.97 20.54 -10.93
C ILE A 338 -7.86 19.64 -11.47
N SER A 339 -8.04 18.33 -11.34
CA SER A 339 -7.17 17.32 -11.95
C SER A 339 -7.98 16.11 -12.43
N GLY A 340 -7.31 15.12 -13.03
CA GLY A 340 -7.94 13.89 -13.51
C GLY A 340 -8.76 13.18 -12.42
N ARG A 341 -8.29 13.22 -11.16
CA ARG A 341 -9.06 12.76 -9.99
C ARG A 341 -9.43 13.94 -9.09
N THR A 342 -10.41 14.74 -9.51
CA THR A 342 -10.84 15.93 -8.76
C THR A 342 -11.26 15.59 -7.32
N ARG A 343 -10.99 16.53 -6.41
CA ARG A 343 -11.31 16.41 -4.98
C ARG A 343 -12.09 17.62 -4.50
N PHE A 344 -13.28 17.39 -3.95
CA PHE A 344 -14.11 18.40 -3.31
C PHE A 344 -14.10 18.30 -1.79
N ASP A 345 -13.24 17.46 -1.21
CA ASP A 345 -12.92 17.44 0.22
C ASP A 345 -11.75 18.37 0.60
N LEU A 346 -11.29 19.20 -0.34
CA LEU A 346 -10.25 20.23 -0.14
C LEU A 346 -10.91 21.59 0.04
N VAL A 347 -10.45 22.40 1.01
CA VAL A 347 -11.17 23.61 1.46
C VAL A 347 -11.52 24.57 0.31
N ALA A 348 -10.56 24.96 -0.54
CA ALA A 348 -10.83 25.89 -1.63
C ALA A 348 -11.80 25.29 -2.66
N ASN A 349 -11.62 24.02 -3.04
CA ASN A 349 -12.50 23.35 -3.99
C ASN A 349 -13.92 23.18 -3.44
N LEU A 350 -14.05 22.79 -2.17
CA LEU A 350 -15.33 22.62 -1.48
C LEU A 350 -16.08 23.94 -1.41
N LEU A 351 -15.42 25.02 -0.97
CA LEU A 351 -16.07 26.33 -0.86
C LEU A 351 -16.50 26.86 -2.22
N CYS A 352 -15.72 26.65 -3.28
CA CYS A 352 -16.14 26.99 -4.64
C CYS A 352 -17.38 26.19 -5.07
N ALA A 353 -17.40 24.88 -4.80
CA ALA A 353 -18.52 24.02 -5.15
C ALA A 353 -19.81 24.40 -4.40
N LYS A 354 -19.73 24.63 -3.09
CA LYS A 354 -20.86 25.07 -2.27
C LYS A 354 -21.36 26.47 -2.67
N ALA A 355 -20.46 27.39 -3.01
CA ALA A 355 -20.84 28.71 -3.50
C ALA A 355 -21.72 28.60 -4.76
N VAL A 356 -21.32 27.74 -5.70
CA VAL A 356 -22.03 27.57 -6.98
C VAL A 356 -23.31 26.75 -6.84
N ARG A 357 -23.30 25.67 -6.06
CA ARG A 357 -24.41 24.70 -5.99
C ARG A 357 -25.43 25.03 -4.90
N ASP A 358 -24.96 25.52 -3.77
CA ASP A 358 -25.80 25.74 -2.59
C ASP A 358 -26.06 27.23 -2.32
N GLY A 359 -25.34 28.12 -3.02
CA GLY A 359 -25.41 29.56 -2.78
C GLY A 359 -24.88 29.97 -1.41
N VAL A 360 -24.03 29.15 -0.77
CA VAL A 360 -23.50 29.41 0.57
C VAL A 360 -22.02 29.06 0.64
N ILE A 361 -21.23 29.93 1.28
CA ILE A 361 -19.81 29.73 1.60
C ILE A 361 -19.71 29.62 3.12
N THR A 362 -19.55 28.41 3.64
CA THR A 362 -19.43 28.17 5.09
C THR A 362 -17.96 28.20 5.50
N VAL A 363 -17.55 29.19 6.31
CA VAL A 363 -16.16 29.37 6.75
C VAL A 363 -16.05 29.06 8.22
N PHE A 364 -15.16 28.13 8.57
CA PHE A 364 -14.81 27.81 9.96
C PHE A 364 -13.45 28.44 10.26
N GLY A 365 -13.37 29.32 11.26
CA GLY A 365 -12.12 30.02 11.61
C GLY A 365 -11.64 30.96 10.49
N PRO A 366 -12.36 32.07 10.19
CA PRO A 366 -12.03 32.97 9.09
C PRO A 366 -10.63 33.59 9.19
N ASP A 367 -10.08 33.75 10.40
CA ASP A 367 -8.77 34.36 10.63
C ASP A 367 -7.60 33.37 10.48
N GLN A 368 -7.88 32.09 10.22
CA GLN A 368 -6.85 31.07 10.12
C GLN A 368 -6.07 31.15 8.81
N TRP A 369 -4.75 31.17 8.93
CA TRP A 369 -3.83 31.16 7.81
C TRP A 369 -3.64 29.78 7.21
N ARG A 370 -3.66 29.73 5.88
CA ARG A 370 -3.27 28.59 5.07
C ARG A 370 -2.47 29.08 3.85
N PRO A 371 -1.32 28.47 3.53
CA PRO A 371 -0.75 28.62 2.21
C PRO A 371 -1.56 27.78 1.21
N PHE A 372 -1.74 28.27 -0.01
CA PHE A 372 -2.44 27.57 -1.09
C PHE A 372 -1.51 27.29 -2.28
N ILE A 373 -1.70 26.15 -2.94
CA ILE A 373 -1.01 25.83 -4.19
C ILE A 373 -1.91 25.04 -5.14
N HIS A 374 -1.88 25.38 -6.42
CA HIS A 374 -2.65 24.66 -7.42
C HIS A 374 -2.04 23.28 -7.69
N VAL A 375 -2.87 22.26 -7.91
CA VAL A 375 -2.42 20.86 -8.15
C VAL A 375 -1.45 20.74 -9.33
N ASP A 376 -1.67 21.53 -10.38
CA ASP A 376 -0.76 21.59 -11.53
C ASP A 376 0.63 22.15 -11.16
N ASP A 377 0.68 23.10 -10.22
CA ASP A 377 1.93 23.67 -9.71
C ASP A 377 2.64 22.72 -8.75
N VAL A 378 1.93 21.86 -8.02
CA VAL A 378 2.56 20.75 -7.28
C VAL A 378 3.22 19.78 -8.24
N ALA A 379 2.53 19.39 -9.31
CA ALA A 379 3.10 18.54 -10.36
C ALA A 379 4.31 19.22 -11.05
N LYS A 380 4.23 20.53 -11.31
CA LYS A 380 5.35 21.35 -11.80
C LYS A 380 6.54 21.32 -10.84
N ALA A 381 6.32 21.48 -9.54
CA ALA A 381 7.38 21.45 -8.53
C ALA A 381 8.10 20.10 -8.51
N ILE A 382 7.34 18.99 -8.56
CA ILE A 382 7.92 17.64 -8.65
C ILE A 382 8.81 17.50 -9.88
N VAL A 383 8.34 17.99 -11.04
CA VAL A 383 9.14 18.04 -12.27
C VAL A 383 10.40 18.89 -12.09
N THR A 384 10.28 20.10 -11.52
CA THR A 384 11.43 20.98 -11.24
C THR A 384 12.47 20.26 -10.38
N THR A 385 12.05 19.63 -9.28
CA THR A 385 12.91 18.83 -8.40
C THR A 385 13.55 17.65 -9.13
N LEU A 386 12.80 16.94 -9.98
CA LEU A 386 13.29 15.83 -10.79
C LEU A 386 14.38 16.28 -11.78
N THR A 387 14.20 17.43 -12.41
CA THR A 387 15.13 17.94 -13.43
C THR A 387 16.31 18.73 -12.86
N ALA A 388 16.24 19.14 -11.59
CA ALA A 388 17.31 19.86 -10.93
C ALA A 388 18.59 19.00 -10.80
N PRO A 389 19.78 19.62 -10.74
CA PRO A 389 21.01 18.92 -10.38
C PRO A 389 20.84 18.17 -9.05
N VAL A 390 21.32 16.92 -8.97
CA VAL A 390 21.19 16.08 -7.75
C VAL A 390 21.71 16.80 -6.51
N ALA A 391 22.84 17.52 -6.65
CA ALA A 391 23.47 18.26 -5.56
C ALA A 391 22.58 19.36 -4.95
N CYS A 392 21.56 19.84 -5.67
CA CYS A 392 20.62 20.84 -5.18
C CYS A 392 19.41 20.24 -4.45
N VAL A 393 19.18 18.93 -4.53
CA VAL A 393 17.95 18.28 -4.04
C VAL A 393 18.21 17.08 -3.14
N ALA A 394 19.42 16.51 -3.18
CA ALA A 394 19.78 15.33 -2.40
C ALA A 394 19.80 15.63 -0.89
N GLY A 395 18.99 14.89 -0.13
CA GLY A 395 18.84 15.07 1.32
C GLY A 395 18.00 16.29 1.70
N GLU A 396 17.44 17.00 0.72
CA GLU A 396 16.75 18.27 0.94
C GLU A 396 15.25 18.09 1.22
N VAL A 397 14.73 19.06 1.97
CA VAL A 397 13.29 19.27 2.15
C VAL A 397 12.94 20.64 1.60
N PHE A 398 11.83 20.74 0.86
CA PHE A 398 11.32 22.00 0.32
C PHE A 398 9.84 22.19 0.66
N ASN A 399 9.50 23.37 1.18
CA ASN A 399 8.14 23.87 1.16
C ASN A 399 7.75 24.20 -0.29
N VAL A 400 6.61 23.69 -0.74
CA VAL A 400 6.15 23.88 -2.12
C VAL A 400 4.91 24.78 -2.14
N GLY A 401 5.07 25.98 -2.68
CA GLY A 401 4.07 27.05 -2.67
C GLY A 401 4.68 28.39 -3.06
N SER A 402 4.06 29.48 -2.62
CA SER A 402 4.56 30.84 -2.81
C SER A 402 4.17 31.71 -1.63
N ASP A 403 5.07 32.63 -1.26
CA ASP A 403 4.83 33.57 -0.16
C ASP A 403 3.59 34.43 -0.42
N ALA A 404 3.32 34.75 -1.70
CA ALA A 404 2.15 35.49 -2.15
C ALA A 404 0.84 34.70 -2.08
N GLN A 405 0.90 33.40 -1.77
CA GLN A 405 -0.25 32.49 -1.71
C GLN A 405 -0.62 32.09 -0.28
N ASN A 406 -0.13 32.83 0.72
CA ASN A 406 -0.62 32.74 2.09
C ASN A 406 -1.89 33.59 2.23
N TYR A 407 -3.01 32.95 2.53
CA TYR A 407 -4.30 33.61 2.72
C TYR A 407 -4.98 33.10 3.98
N THR A 408 -5.83 33.94 4.58
CA THR A 408 -6.78 33.46 5.58
C THR A 408 -7.98 32.79 4.91
N LEU A 409 -8.69 31.93 5.64
CA LEU A 409 -9.92 31.32 5.14
C LEU A 409 -11.03 32.35 4.84
N GLY A 410 -11.06 33.46 5.57
CA GLY A 410 -11.94 34.59 5.30
C GLY A 410 -11.58 35.32 4.00
N GLN A 411 -10.29 35.51 3.71
CA GLN A 411 -9.84 36.07 2.43
C GLN A 411 -10.19 35.15 1.26
N LEU A 412 -9.98 33.83 1.41
CA LEU A 412 -10.42 32.83 0.42
C LEU A 412 -11.93 32.95 0.14
N ALA A 413 -12.75 33.05 1.19
CA ALA A 413 -14.19 33.19 1.03
C ALA A 413 -14.58 34.49 0.31
N ALA A 414 -13.89 35.60 0.58
CA ALA A 414 -14.09 36.86 -0.12
C ALA A 414 -13.73 36.76 -1.61
N LEU A 415 -12.62 36.09 -1.96
CA LEU A 415 -12.24 35.84 -3.35
C LEU A 415 -13.30 34.99 -4.10
N ILE A 416 -13.85 33.97 -3.45
CA ILE A 416 -14.92 33.14 -4.02
C ILE A 416 -16.20 33.96 -4.19
N LYS A 417 -16.60 34.74 -3.18
CA LYS A 417 -17.77 35.62 -3.21
C LYS A 417 -17.70 36.65 -4.34
N ALA A 418 -16.52 37.20 -4.62
CA ALA A 418 -16.32 38.12 -5.74
C ALA A 418 -16.65 37.47 -7.11
N GLN A 419 -16.47 36.16 -7.24
CA GLN A 419 -16.74 35.40 -8.47
C GLN A 419 -18.13 34.71 -8.48
N VAL A 420 -18.77 34.59 -7.31
CA VAL A 420 -20.13 34.10 -7.12
C VAL A 420 -20.93 35.11 -6.27
N PRO A 421 -21.33 36.26 -6.83
CA PRO A 421 -21.94 37.36 -6.06
C PRO A 421 -23.23 36.99 -5.32
N ASP A 422 -23.95 35.97 -5.77
CA ASP A 422 -25.20 35.53 -5.14
C ASP A 422 -24.97 34.65 -3.89
N ALA A 423 -23.77 34.08 -3.73
CA ALA A 423 -23.50 33.17 -2.62
C ALA A 423 -23.38 33.92 -1.28
N LYS A 424 -23.96 33.43 -0.19
CA LYS A 424 -23.86 34.06 1.14
C LYS A 424 -22.69 33.50 1.92
N ILE A 425 -21.86 34.35 2.52
CA ILE A 425 -20.82 33.91 3.46
C ILE A 425 -21.48 33.69 4.83
N VAL A 426 -21.25 32.52 5.42
CA VAL A 426 -21.70 32.15 6.76
C VAL A 426 -20.48 31.72 7.55
N SER A 427 -20.22 32.37 8.67
CA SER A 427 -19.18 31.97 9.60
C SER A 427 -19.77 31.05 10.67
N ASP A 428 -19.07 29.96 10.98
CA ASP A 428 -19.43 29.03 12.05
C ASP A 428 -18.18 28.74 12.90
N ASP A 429 -18.25 29.07 14.18
CA ASP A 429 -17.13 28.92 15.12
C ASP A 429 -17.17 27.59 15.88
N GLY A 430 -18.12 26.69 15.57
CA GLY A 430 -18.35 25.46 16.34
C GLY A 430 -17.25 24.40 16.19
N ALA A 431 -16.78 24.14 14.96
CA ALA A 431 -15.82 23.07 14.67
C ALA A 431 -14.60 23.60 13.89
N VAL A 432 -13.83 24.45 14.55
CA VAL A 432 -12.64 25.08 13.98
C VAL A 432 -11.48 24.07 13.90
N ASP A 433 -10.94 23.86 12.69
CA ASP A 433 -9.70 23.13 12.44
C ASP A 433 -8.56 23.78 13.24
N LYS A 434 -7.79 23.03 14.05
CA LYS A 434 -6.77 23.63 14.91
C LYS A 434 -5.57 24.20 14.17
N ARG A 435 -5.39 23.85 12.90
CA ARG A 435 -4.26 24.33 12.10
C ARG A 435 -4.35 25.84 11.91
N ASN A 436 -3.21 26.51 11.96
CA ASN A 436 -3.03 27.93 11.65
C ASN A 436 -1.55 28.11 11.34
N TYR A 437 -1.19 28.37 10.08
CA TYR A 437 0.22 28.49 9.71
C TYR A 437 0.42 29.36 8.47
N HIS A 438 1.41 30.24 8.56
CA HIS A 438 1.92 31.06 7.47
C HIS A 438 3.31 30.52 7.08
N VAL A 439 3.56 30.27 5.79
CA VAL A 439 4.76 29.52 5.37
C VAL A 439 5.63 30.35 4.44
N SER A 440 6.94 30.27 4.67
CA SER A 440 7.97 30.76 3.75
C SER A 440 8.31 29.71 2.70
N PHE A 441 8.38 30.15 1.46
CA PHE A 441 8.74 29.36 0.27
C PHE A 441 10.04 29.86 -0.36
N ALA A 442 10.84 30.63 0.38
CA ALA A 442 12.07 31.24 -0.12
C ALA A 442 13.09 30.19 -0.60
N LYS A 443 13.20 29.05 0.08
CA LYS A 443 14.18 28.00 -0.22
C LYS A 443 13.97 27.38 -1.60
N ILE A 444 12.75 26.93 -1.92
CA ILE A 444 12.47 26.31 -3.23
C ILE A 444 12.63 27.32 -4.38
N ARG A 445 12.25 28.58 -4.17
CA ARG A 445 12.43 29.66 -5.16
C ARG A 445 13.91 29.93 -5.41
N SER A 446 14.69 30.12 -4.36
CA SER A 446 16.12 30.47 -4.47
C SER A 446 17.00 29.33 -4.98
N GLN A 447 16.74 28.09 -4.55
CA GLN A 447 17.58 26.95 -4.91
C GLN A 447 17.15 26.28 -6.22
N LEU A 448 15.84 26.19 -6.49
CA LEU A 448 15.32 25.48 -7.66
C LEU A 448 14.70 26.41 -8.72
N GLY A 449 14.60 27.72 -8.45
CA GLY A 449 13.93 28.66 -9.36
C GLY A 449 12.43 28.38 -9.51
N PHE A 450 11.83 27.65 -8.57
CA PHE A 450 10.42 27.29 -8.65
C PHE A 450 9.53 28.49 -8.33
N GLU A 451 8.62 28.79 -9.24
CA GLU A 451 7.52 29.73 -9.02
C GLU A 451 6.21 29.11 -9.56
N PRO A 452 5.10 29.16 -8.79
CA PRO A 452 3.81 28.67 -9.26
C PRO A 452 3.30 29.53 -10.41
N SER A 453 2.63 28.88 -11.37
CA SER A 453 2.01 29.54 -12.52
C SER A 453 0.58 29.98 -12.24
N TRP A 454 -0.10 29.39 -11.25
CA TRP A 454 -1.47 29.73 -10.88
C TRP A 454 -1.51 30.70 -9.71
N THR A 455 -2.43 31.67 -9.78
CA THR A 455 -2.88 32.45 -8.61
C THR A 455 -4.12 31.79 -7.98
N LEU A 456 -4.35 32.01 -6.67
CA LEU A 456 -5.56 31.50 -6.01
C LEU A 456 -6.84 31.95 -6.73
N GLU A 457 -6.89 33.21 -7.15
CA GLU A 457 -8.04 33.77 -7.88
C GLU A 457 -8.30 33.04 -9.21
N SER A 458 -7.24 32.76 -9.98
CA SER A 458 -7.34 32.06 -11.26
C SER A 458 -7.78 30.61 -11.11
N GLY A 459 -7.30 29.89 -10.08
CA GLY A 459 -7.72 28.53 -9.84
C GLY A 459 -9.12 28.44 -9.20
N ILE A 460 -9.55 29.43 -8.40
CA ILE A 460 -10.97 29.57 -8.00
C ILE A 460 -11.85 29.67 -9.24
N ALA A 461 -11.46 30.51 -10.22
CA ALA A 461 -12.20 30.65 -11.48
C ALA A 461 -12.30 29.32 -12.23
N GLN A 462 -11.21 28.54 -12.28
CA GLN A 462 -11.18 27.21 -12.88
C GLN A 462 -12.20 26.26 -12.21
N VAL A 463 -12.16 26.17 -10.87
CA VAL A 463 -13.07 25.27 -10.14
C VAL A 463 -14.53 25.69 -10.33
N ILE A 464 -14.83 26.99 -10.21
CA ILE A 464 -16.17 27.53 -10.43
C ILE A 464 -16.67 27.19 -11.85
N ALA A 465 -15.84 27.38 -12.88
CA ALA A 465 -16.21 27.09 -14.26
C ALA A 465 -16.58 25.61 -14.45
N VAL A 466 -15.76 24.70 -13.91
CA VAL A 466 -15.99 23.25 -13.99
C VAL A 466 -17.26 22.85 -13.24
N VAL A 467 -17.50 23.42 -12.05
CA VAL A 467 -18.73 23.15 -11.30
C VAL A 467 -19.96 23.71 -12.00
N ARG A 468 -19.93 24.94 -12.53
CA ARG A 468 -21.06 25.56 -13.24
C ARG A 468 -21.44 24.82 -14.51
N THR A 469 -20.44 24.38 -15.27
CA THR A 469 -20.65 23.66 -16.55
C THR A 469 -20.97 22.18 -16.36
N ASN A 470 -21.03 21.69 -15.12
CA ASN A 470 -21.35 20.29 -14.79
C ASN A 470 -20.41 19.27 -15.46
N GLN A 471 -19.16 19.66 -15.72
CA GLN A 471 -18.10 18.76 -16.21
C GLN A 471 -17.70 17.72 -15.15
N VAL A 472 -18.04 17.98 -13.90
CA VAL A 472 -17.94 17.06 -12.77
C VAL A 472 -19.33 16.85 -12.18
N GLY A 473 -19.54 15.68 -11.57
CA GLY A 473 -20.77 15.36 -10.86
C GLY A 473 -20.98 16.20 -9.60
N HIS A 474 -22.00 15.85 -8.81
CA HIS A 474 -22.28 16.55 -7.57
C HIS A 474 -21.09 16.42 -6.60
N TYR A 475 -20.66 17.54 -6.00
CA TYR A 475 -19.43 17.61 -5.21
C TYR A 475 -19.45 16.71 -3.95
N SER A 476 -20.65 16.37 -3.47
CA SER A 476 -20.87 15.50 -2.31
C SER A 476 -20.75 14.01 -2.63
N LEU A 477 -20.53 13.64 -3.90
CA LEU A 477 -20.37 12.24 -4.27
C LEU A 477 -19.09 11.66 -3.66
N PRO A 478 -19.11 10.39 -3.19
CA PRO A 478 -17.96 9.73 -2.59
C PRO A 478 -16.71 9.70 -3.47
N THR A 479 -16.85 9.67 -4.80
CA THR A 479 -15.72 9.72 -5.74
C THR A 479 -14.81 10.96 -5.55
N TYR A 480 -15.39 12.09 -5.12
CA TYR A 480 -14.70 13.36 -4.94
C TYR A 480 -14.20 13.60 -3.50
N SER A 481 -14.36 12.62 -2.59
CA SER A 481 -14.03 12.78 -1.18
C SER A 481 -13.43 11.52 -0.59
N ASN A 482 -12.19 11.61 -0.10
CA ASN A 482 -11.51 10.46 0.49
C ASN A 482 -12.25 9.92 1.72
N VAL A 483 -12.79 10.83 2.55
CA VAL A 483 -13.50 10.45 3.78
C VAL A 483 -14.84 9.80 3.48
N LEU A 484 -15.57 10.28 2.47
CA LEU A 484 -16.86 9.68 2.09
C LEU A 484 -16.65 8.32 1.43
N TYR A 485 -15.66 8.22 0.52
CA TYR A 485 -15.27 6.96 -0.10
C TYR A 485 -14.92 5.90 0.94
N LEU A 486 -14.06 6.22 1.91
CA LEU A 486 -13.69 5.29 2.97
C LEU A 486 -14.87 4.84 3.83
N LYS A 487 -15.80 5.74 4.14
CA LYS A 487 -16.99 5.43 4.93
C LYS A 487 -17.96 4.51 4.17
N GLU A 488 -18.06 4.68 2.85
CA GLU A 488 -18.96 3.88 2.00
C GLU A 488 -18.37 2.51 1.67
N CYS A 489 -17.13 2.46 1.18
CA CYS A 489 -16.49 1.22 0.76
C CYS A 489 -15.90 0.41 1.93
N GLY A 490 -15.72 1.05 3.09
CA GLY A 490 -15.08 0.47 4.26
C GLY A 490 -13.56 0.30 4.10
N SER A 491 -12.83 0.31 5.22
CA SER A 491 -11.37 0.10 5.22
C SER A 491 -10.95 -1.30 4.76
N GLN A 492 -11.87 -2.28 4.79
CA GLN A 492 -11.64 -3.63 4.26
C GLN A 492 -11.38 -3.65 2.75
N SER A 493 -11.82 -2.64 2.00
CA SER A 493 -11.48 -2.49 0.58
C SER A 493 -9.98 -2.32 0.33
N PHE A 494 -9.22 -1.97 1.38
CA PHE A 494 -7.77 -1.89 1.40
C PHE A 494 -7.13 -3.17 2.01
N GLY A 495 -7.85 -4.29 2.17
CA GLY A 495 -7.28 -5.55 2.67
C GLY A 495 -6.91 -5.54 4.16
N SER A 496 -6.22 -6.60 4.62
CA SER A 496 -5.80 -6.78 6.01
C SER A 496 -4.32 -6.49 6.21
N PHE A 497 -3.98 -5.92 7.35
CA PHE A 497 -2.61 -5.49 7.66
C PHE A 497 -2.23 -5.82 9.10
N LYS A 498 -0.93 -5.70 9.42
CA LYS A 498 -0.41 -5.96 10.77
C LYS A 498 0.49 -4.82 11.22
N ILE A 499 -0.03 -4.00 12.12
CA ILE A 499 0.78 -3.03 12.88
C ILE A 499 1.56 -3.79 13.94
N THR A 500 2.83 -3.42 14.12
CA THR A 500 3.76 -4.12 15.02
C THR A 500 4.11 -3.32 16.28
N GLY A 501 3.63 -2.08 16.38
CA GLY A 501 3.69 -1.22 17.56
C GLY A 501 4.76 -0.13 17.47
N TRP A 502 5.86 -0.39 16.76
CA TRP A 502 6.96 0.58 16.57
C TRP A 502 6.49 1.83 15.83
N GLU A 503 5.49 1.70 14.96
CA GLU A 503 4.96 2.79 14.16
C GLU A 503 4.36 3.89 15.04
N THR A 504 3.60 3.48 16.07
CA THR A 504 2.94 4.37 17.01
C THR A 504 3.94 5.11 17.90
N GLU A 505 4.98 4.40 18.33
CA GLU A 505 6.09 4.96 19.10
C GLU A 505 6.87 5.97 18.24
N TYR A 506 7.24 5.61 17.01
CA TYR A 506 8.00 6.48 16.12
C TYR A 506 7.24 7.75 15.72
N MET A 507 5.91 7.70 15.67
CA MET A 507 5.08 8.89 15.43
C MET A 507 4.89 9.78 16.67
N SER A 508 5.43 9.44 17.85
CA SER A 508 5.34 10.30 19.03
C SER A 508 6.23 11.55 18.81
N ILE A 509 5.75 12.72 19.25
CA ILE A 509 6.46 13.99 19.02
C ILE A 509 7.87 13.96 19.62
N ASP A 510 8.06 13.24 20.73
CA ASP A 510 9.36 13.12 21.41
C ASP A 510 10.42 12.41 20.56
N HIS A 511 10.01 11.53 19.63
CA HIS A 511 10.90 10.90 18.65
C HIS A 511 11.02 11.68 17.34
N LEU A 512 10.11 12.62 17.08
CA LEU A 512 10.02 13.38 15.83
C LEU A 512 10.66 14.78 15.92
N ALA A 513 10.94 15.28 17.12
CA ALA A 513 11.66 16.53 17.30
C ALA A 513 13.15 16.34 16.97
N PRO A 514 13.80 17.27 16.24
CA PRO A 514 15.24 17.25 16.13
C PRO A 514 15.83 17.40 17.54
N SER A 515 16.60 16.41 17.99
CA SER A 515 17.39 16.50 19.20
C SER A 515 18.50 17.54 18.99
N HIS A 516 18.15 18.82 19.15
CA HIS A 516 19.16 19.83 19.44
C HIS A 516 19.60 19.63 20.89
N GLY A 517 20.55 18.70 21.07
CA GLY A 517 21.47 18.79 22.19
C GLY A 517 22.15 20.18 22.16
N PRO A 518 22.41 20.81 23.31
CA PRO A 518 23.02 22.13 23.34
C PRO A 518 24.34 22.06 22.57
N ARG A 519 24.49 22.89 21.53
CA ARG A 519 25.81 23.22 20.98
C ARG A 519 26.60 23.80 22.16
N GLN A 520 27.42 22.96 22.80
CA GLN A 520 28.46 23.44 23.68
C GLN A 520 29.27 24.45 22.88
N ALA A 521 29.32 25.67 23.40
CA ALA A 521 30.39 26.59 23.10
C ALA A 521 31.71 25.88 23.42
N ALA A 522 32.37 25.34 22.40
CA ALA A 522 33.74 24.92 22.45
C ALA A 522 34.55 25.98 21.69
N ALA A 523 35.31 26.73 22.46
CA ALA A 523 36.20 27.79 22.02
C ALA A 523 37.25 27.31 21.01
N ALA A 524 37.51 28.14 20.01
CA ALA A 524 38.83 28.50 19.52
C ALA A 524 38.75 29.90 18.88
#